data_AF-A0A2V9VKC2-F1
#
_entry.id   AF-A0A2V9VKC2-F1
#
_cell.length_a   1.000
_cell.length_b   1.000
_cell.length_c   1.000
_cell.angle_alpha   90.00
_cell.angle_beta   90.00
_cell.angle_gamma   90.00
#
_symmetry.space_group_name_H-M   'P 1'
#
loop_
_entity.id
_entity.type
_entity.pdbx_description
1 polymer ?
#
loop_
_entity_poly.entity_id
_entity_poly.type
_entity_poly.pdbx_seq_one_letter_code
_entity_poly.pdbx_strand_id
1 'polypeptide(L)'
;FVHVLDQYAGRDDSNRYTVGSNARVRFTPKNHPLTDNDILAVVHTVASRTGATGYGHIYHVFLPSGTDECFDSSFSVCYSPDVPSTWFFCAYHGSADFKDIGHVLYSVEPYQNVIGCSDPPGTPNGQLVDSTNDTLSHEFFETVSDPDGDGWWNATPSVTGLEGEEIGDECVFITPPSFGDPSVFTIGQKLYAVQLEYSNGHHGCAGTPERD
;
A
#
# COMPACT_ATOMS: atom_id res chain seq x y z
N PHE A 1 -15.17 6.06 -2.15
CA PHE A 1 -13.77 5.85 -1.80
C PHE A 1 -12.96 5.45 -3.01
N VAL A 2 -12.93 4.18 -3.44
CA VAL A 2 -12.04 3.70 -4.54
C VAL A 2 -12.07 4.50 -5.85
N HIS A 3 -13.21 5.11 -6.19
CA HIS A 3 -13.37 5.98 -7.36
C HIS A 3 -12.54 7.27 -7.32
N VAL A 4 -11.88 7.61 -6.20
CA VAL A 4 -10.83 8.64 -6.20
C VAL A 4 -9.70 8.26 -7.18
N LEU A 5 -9.48 6.96 -7.46
CA LEU A 5 -8.51 6.49 -8.44
C LEU A 5 -8.90 6.73 -9.91
N ASP A 6 -10.16 7.01 -10.19
CA ASP A 6 -10.65 7.11 -11.57
C ASP A 6 -9.93 8.21 -12.36
N GLN A 7 -9.52 9.29 -11.68
CA GLN A 7 -8.73 10.39 -12.25
C GLN A 7 -7.32 9.94 -12.70
N TYR A 8 -6.74 8.95 -12.03
CA TYR A 8 -5.40 8.41 -12.34
C TYR A 8 -5.48 7.28 -13.35
N ALA A 9 -6.50 6.43 -13.24
CA ALA A 9 -6.75 5.34 -14.17
C ALA A 9 -7.40 5.79 -15.51
N GLY A 10 -7.90 7.03 -15.56
CA GLY A 10 -8.63 7.58 -16.72
C GLY A 10 -9.94 6.86 -17.03
N ARG A 11 -10.56 6.21 -16.05
CA ARG A 11 -11.75 5.35 -16.21
C ARG A 11 -12.62 5.37 -14.96
N ASP A 12 -13.93 5.37 -15.15
CA ASP A 12 -14.97 5.50 -14.11
C ASP A 12 -15.93 4.28 -14.04
N ASP A 13 -15.59 3.21 -14.76
CA ASP A 13 -16.41 2.01 -14.86
C ASP A 13 -16.71 1.41 -13.46
N SER A 14 -17.99 1.15 -13.19
CA SER A 14 -18.40 0.42 -11.99
C SER A 14 -17.81 -0.99 -11.96
N ASN A 15 -17.53 -1.51 -10.75
CA ASN A 15 -16.95 -2.85 -10.54
C ASN A 15 -15.58 -3.08 -11.23
N ARG A 16 -14.77 -2.03 -11.38
CA ARG A 16 -13.41 -2.12 -11.91
C ARG A 16 -12.42 -2.74 -10.91
N TYR A 17 -12.45 -2.26 -9.67
CA TYR A 17 -11.55 -2.69 -8.60
C TYR A 17 -12.17 -3.84 -7.82
N THR A 18 -11.94 -5.07 -8.31
CA THR A 18 -12.52 -6.28 -7.73
C THR A 18 -11.45 -7.16 -7.10
N VAL A 19 -11.85 -7.97 -6.12
CA VAL A 19 -10.97 -8.99 -5.56
C VAL A 19 -10.73 -10.07 -6.60
N GLY A 20 -9.46 -10.33 -6.89
CA GLY A 20 -9.05 -11.33 -7.88
C GLY A 20 -9.25 -12.78 -7.41
N SER A 21 -8.69 -13.71 -8.20
CA SER A 21 -8.64 -15.13 -7.85
C SER A 21 -7.73 -15.40 -6.64
N ASN A 22 -7.96 -16.50 -5.92
CA ASN A 22 -7.07 -16.95 -4.86
C ASN A 22 -6.17 -18.11 -5.32
N ALA A 23 -4.98 -18.21 -4.73
CA ALA A 23 -4.13 -19.39 -4.83
C ALA A 23 -3.47 -19.67 -3.48
N ARG A 24 -3.13 -20.94 -3.24
CA ARG A 24 -2.35 -21.36 -2.08
C ARG A 24 -0.99 -21.88 -2.54
N VAL A 25 0.06 -21.29 -2.00
CA VAL A 25 1.45 -21.69 -2.24
C VAL A 25 2.11 -22.09 -0.92
N ARG A 26 3.13 -22.94 -0.99
CA ARG A 26 4.05 -23.15 0.13
C ARG A 26 5.33 -22.42 -0.22
N PHE A 27 5.76 -21.56 0.67
CA PHE A 27 7.00 -20.82 0.54
C PHE A 27 7.90 -21.15 1.74
N THR A 28 9.18 -21.32 1.47
CA THR A 28 10.20 -21.47 2.51
C THR A 28 11.12 -20.27 2.38
N PRO A 29 11.12 -19.34 3.35
CA PRO A 29 12.03 -18.21 3.37
C PRO A 29 13.48 -18.63 3.20
N LYS A 30 14.25 -17.87 2.42
CA LYS A 30 15.70 -18.08 2.31
C LYS A 30 16.47 -17.24 3.32
N ASN A 31 15.92 -16.08 3.67
CA ASN A 31 16.53 -15.13 4.60
C ASN A 31 15.66 -14.93 5.84
N HIS A 32 16.31 -14.52 6.93
CA HIS A 32 15.69 -14.02 8.15
C HIS A 32 16.52 -12.83 8.64
N PRO A 33 16.05 -11.57 8.54
CA PRO A 33 14.77 -11.09 7.99
C PRO A 33 14.48 -11.52 6.54
N LEU A 34 13.22 -11.47 6.12
CA LEU A 34 12.87 -11.62 4.71
C LEU A 34 13.53 -10.51 3.88
N THR A 35 13.74 -10.76 2.59
CA THR A 35 14.12 -9.73 1.63
C THR A 35 13.04 -9.53 0.57
N ASP A 36 13.04 -8.42 -0.14
CA ASP A 36 12.16 -8.24 -1.31
C ASP A 36 12.33 -9.37 -2.35
N ASN A 37 13.54 -9.93 -2.50
CA ASN A 37 13.74 -11.14 -3.31
C ASN A 37 12.93 -12.37 -2.83
N ASP A 38 12.68 -12.50 -1.52
CA ASP A 38 11.80 -13.52 -0.96
C ASP A 38 10.33 -13.21 -1.31
N ILE A 39 9.93 -11.94 -1.25
CA ILE A 39 8.59 -11.46 -1.65
C ILE A 39 8.33 -11.71 -3.13
N LEU A 40 9.24 -11.28 -4.00
CA LEU A 40 9.17 -11.49 -5.45
C LEU A 40 9.07 -12.99 -5.81
N ALA A 41 9.74 -13.87 -5.06
CA ALA A 41 9.62 -15.30 -5.26
C ALA A 41 8.20 -15.83 -4.92
N VAL A 42 7.56 -15.30 -3.87
CA VAL A 42 6.17 -15.63 -3.52
C VAL A 42 5.21 -15.11 -4.58
N VAL A 43 5.34 -13.83 -4.94
CA VAL A 43 4.51 -13.14 -5.93
C VAL A 43 4.62 -13.85 -7.29
N HIS A 44 5.83 -14.13 -7.76
CA HIS A 44 6.08 -14.90 -8.98
C HIS A 44 5.36 -16.26 -8.96
N THR A 45 5.46 -17.00 -7.84
CA THR A 45 4.84 -18.32 -7.72
C THR A 45 3.31 -18.24 -7.79
N VAL A 46 2.71 -17.23 -7.15
CA VAL A 46 1.25 -17.03 -7.16
C VAL A 46 0.80 -16.56 -8.54
N ALA A 47 1.46 -15.56 -9.11
CA ALA A 47 1.16 -14.99 -10.42
C ALA A 47 1.29 -16.02 -11.55
N SER A 48 2.30 -16.90 -11.48
CA SER A 48 2.44 -18.04 -12.40
C SER A 48 1.27 -19.02 -12.35
N ARG A 49 0.59 -19.15 -11.19
CA ARG A 49 -0.53 -20.09 -11.01
C ARG A 49 -1.87 -19.50 -11.40
N THR A 50 -2.07 -18.21 -11.13
CA THR A 50 -3.31 -17.50 -11.45
C THR A 50 -3.33 -17.02 -12.91
N GLY A 51 -2.16 -16.78 -13.50
CA GLY A 51 -2.01 -16.13 -14.81
C GLY A 51 -2.38 -14.65 -14.78
N ALA A 52 -2.57 -14.05 -13.60
CA ALA A 52 -2.94 -12.66 -13.43
C ALA A 52 -1.65 -11.80 -13.38
N THR A 53 -1.29 -11.21 -14.52
CA THR A 53 -0.09 -10.37 -14.69
C THR A 53 -0.41 -9.10 -15.48
N GLY A 54 0.49 -8.12 -15.45
CA GLY A 54 0.33 -6.78 -16.00
C GLY A 54 -0.44 -5.83 -15.06
N TYR A 55 -0.60 -4.58 -15.50
CA TYR A 55 -1.22 -3.49 -14.73
C TYR A 55 -2.70 -3.70 -14.31
N GLY A 56 -3.34 -4.78 -14.75
CA GLY A 56 -4.70 -5.13 -14.34
C GLY A 56 -4.78 -5.89 -13.02
N HIS A 57 -3.64 -6.22 -12.40
CA HIS A 57 -3.56 -7.10 -11.25
C HIS A 57 -2.49 -6.65 -10.26
N ILE A 58 -2.85 -6.63 -8.97
CA ILE A 58 -1.96 -6.30 -7.86
C ILE A 58 -1.99 -7.45 -6.85
N TYR A 59 -0.81 -7.85 -6.36
CA TYR A 59 -0.66 -8.85 -5.30
C TYR A 59 -0.31 -8.20 -3.97
N HIS A 60 -1.23 -8.20 -3.01
CA HIS A 60 -0.96 -7.73 -1.65
C HIS A 60 -0.42 -8.89 -0.79
N VAL A 61 0.80 -8.75 -0.27
CA VAL A 61 1.52 -9.78 0.50
C VAL A 61 1.49 -9.42 1.98
N PHE A 62 0.57 -10.04 2.72
CA PHE A 62 0.45 -9.82 4.17
C PHE A 62 1.44 -10.66 4.97
N LEU A 63 2.29 -10.02 5.78
CA LEU A 63 3.23 -10.72 6.67
C LEU A 63 2.68 -10.79 8.10
N PRO A 64 2.78 -11.96 8.77
CA PRO A 64 2.30 -12.10 10.13
C PRO A 64 3.23 -11.43 11.14
N SER A 65 2.70 -11.14 12.34
CA SER A 65 3.47 -10.61 13.47
C SER A 65 4.76 -11.40 13.72
N GLY A 66 5.85 -10.68 13.99
CA GLY A 66 7.18 -11.26 14.22
C GLY A 66 7.94 -11.63 12.94
N THR A 67 7.52 -11.07 11.80
CA THR A 67 8.23 -11.20 10.53
C THR A 67 8.80 -9.85 10.14
N ASP A 68 10.13 -9.76 10.13
CA ASP A 68 10.84 -8.61 9.57
C ASP A 68 11.07 -8.81 8.08
N GLU A 69 11.11 -7.71 7.34
CA GLU A 69 11.40 -7.67 5.92
C GLU A 69 12.29 -6.47 5.60
N CYS A 70 13.23 -6.64 4.66
CA CYS A 70 14.15 -5.61 4.22
C CYS A 70 14.22 -5.57 2.69
N PHE A 71 14.47 -4.41 2.09
CA PHE A 71 14.56 -4.32 0.63
C PHE A 71 15.66 -5.21 0.03
N ASP A 72 16.77 -5.41 0.74
CA ASP A 72 17.86 -6.24 0.24
C ASP A 72 18.66 -6.93 1.34
N SER A 73 19.68 -7.70 0.93
CA SER A 73 20.57 -8.44 1.83
C SER A 73 21.59 -7.57 2.58
N SER A 74 21.56 -6.24 2.41
CA SER A 74 22.33 -5.32 3.26
C SER A 74 21.66 -5.14 4.63
N PHE A 75 20.35 -5.42 4.72
CA PHE A 75 19.52 -5.25 5.92
C PHE A 75 19.64 -3.84 6.52
N SER A 76 19.74 -2.82 5.66
CA SER A 76 19.89 -1.42 6.08
C SER A 76 18.57 -0.65 6.09
N VAL A 77 17.59 -1.06 5.28
CA VAL A 77 16.26 -0.45 5.18
C VAL A 77 15.24 -1.56 5.32
N CYS A 78 14.51 -1.58 6.44
CA CYS A 78 13.64 -2.67 6.84
C CYS A 78 12.33 -2.22 7.51
N TYR A 79 11.34 -3.09 7.41
CA TYR A 79 10.34 -3.28 8.44
C TYR A 79 10.94 -4.19 9.54
N SER A 80 11.30 -3.59 10.67
CA SER A 80 11.87 -4.17 11.88
C SER A 80 11.54 -3.29 13.10
N PRO A 81 10.30 -3.32 13.64
CA PRO A 81 9.84 -2.40 14.69
C PRO A 81 10.66 -2.49 16.00
N ASP A 82 11.35 -3.61 16.21
CA ASP A 82 12.22 -3.89 17.35
C ASP A 82 13.70 -3.52 17.12
N VAL A 83 14.08 -3.11 15.90
CA VAL A 83 15.43 -2.67 15.54
C VAL A 83 15.38 -1.24 14.95
N PRO A 84 15.41 -0.19 15.80
CA PRO A 84 15.20 1.19 15.35
C PRO A 84 16.22 1.71 14.32
N SER A 85 17.43 1.14 14.27
CA SER A 85 18.46 1.56 13.31
C SER A 85 18.17 1.16 11.87
N THR A 86 17.25 0.21 11.67
CA THR A 86 16.86 -0.34 10.37
C THR A 86 15.36 -0.19 10.11
N TRP A 87 14.62 0.52 10.97
CA TRP A 87 13.16 0.70 10.88
C TRP A 87 12.80 1.92 10.02
N PHE A 88 12.30 1.69 8.81
CA PHE A 88 12.11 2.77 7.81
C PHE A 88 10.74 2.85 7.17
N PHE A 89 9.93 1.80 7.17
CA PHE A 89 8.63 1.80 6.49
C PHE A 89 7.61 0.90 7.19
N CYS A 90 6.33 1.16 6.89
CA CYS A 90 5.18 0.40 7.39
C CYS A 90 4.63 -0.60 6.38
N ALA A 91 4.78 -0.28 5.09
CA ALA A 91 4.50 -1.09 3.92
C ALA A 91 5.23 -0.45 2.72
N TYR A 92 5.09 -1.06 1.56
CA TYR A 92 5.49 -0.48 0.27
C TYR A 92 4.79 -1.20 -0.87
N HIS A 93 4.71 -0.55 -2.02
CA HIS A 93 4.37 -1.16 -3.30
C HIS A 93 5.57 -1.21 -4.25
N GLY A 94 5.44 -2.01 -5.29
CA GLY A 94 6.47 -2.14 -6.32
C GLY A 94 6.04 -3.01 -7.48
N SER A 95 6.93 -3.09 -8.46
CA SER A 95 6.73 -3.87 -9.67
C SER A 95 7.96 -4.70 -10.06
N ALA A 96 7.72 -5.77 -10.81
CA ALA A 96 8.79 -6.60 -11.34
C ALA A 96 8.45 -7.20 -12.70
N ASP A 97 9.44 -7.20 -13.58
CA ASP A 97 9.39 -7.90 -14.86
C ASP A 97 10.01 -9.31 -14.76
N PHE A 98 9.14 -10.31 -14.81
CA PHE A 98 9.56 -11.71 -14.88
C PHE A 98 9.64 -12.18 -16.33
N LYS A 99 10.74 -12.88 -16.67
CA LYS A 99 10.98 -13.35 -18.05
C LYS A 99 9.93 -14.32 -18.59
N ASP A 100 9.26 -15.06 -17.71
CA ASP A 100 8.34 -16.15 -18.03
C ASP A 100 6.86 -15.79 -17.89
N ILE A 101 6.51 -14.84 -17.02
CA ILE A 101 5.12 -14.45 -16.75
C ILE A 101 4.80 -12.98 -17.04
N GLY A 102 5.80 -12.17 -17.36
CA GLY A 102 5.67 -10.75 -17.66
C GLY A 102 5.70 -9.87 -16.41
N HIS A 103 5.10 -8.70 -16.55
CA HIS A 103 5.07 -7.65 -15.55
C HIS A 103 4.13 -8.00 -14.39
N VAL A 104 4.49 -7.68 -13.15
CA VAL A 104 3.65 -7.93 -11.97
C VAL A 104 3.77 -6.77 -10.99
N LEU A 105 2.62 -6.29 -10.50
CA LEU A 105 2.52 -5.31 -9.42
C LEU A 105 2.24 -6.01 -8.09
N TYR A 106 2.79 -5.49 -7.01
CA TYR A 106 2.59 -6.01 -5.67
C TYR A 106 2.70 -4.91 -4.61
N SER A 107 2.11 -5.17 -3.44
CA SER A 107 2.47 -4.47 -2.21
C SER A 107 2.81 -5.46 -1.11
N VAL A 108 3.59 -5.01 -0.15
CA VAL A 108 3.95 -5.79 1.03
C VAL A 108 3.35 -5.11 2.24
N GLU A 109 2.53 -5.87 2.97
CA GLU A 109 1.75 -5.42 4.10
C GLU A 109 2.21 -6.14 5.37
N PRO A 110 3.29 -5.67 6.02
CA PRO A 110 3.70 -6.19 7.32
C PRO A 110 2.62 -6.10 8.40
N TYR A 111 2.90 -6.73 9.54
CA TYR A 111 1.97 -6.70 10.66
C TYR A 111 1.82 -5.27 11.21
N GLN A 112 0.61 -4.72 11.14
CA GLN A 112 0.34 -3.41 11.72
C GLN A 112 0.11 -3.51 13.24
N ASN A 113 -0.32 -2.44 13.90
CA ASN A 113 -0.44 -2.38 15.36
C ASN A 113 0.92 -2.50 16.08
N VAL A 114 1.92 -1.82 15.53
CA VAL A 114 3.23 -1.57 16.12
C VAL A 114 3.47 -0.06 16.20
N ILE A 115 4.30 0.39 17.14
CA ILE A 115 4.57 1.83 17.31
C ILE A 115 5.18 2.39 16.02
N GLY A 116 4.56 3.43 15.47
CA GLY A 116 4.98 4.08 14.23
C GLY A 116 4.18 3.65 12.99
N CYS A 117 3.51 2.49 13.03
CA CYS A 117 2.69 1.96 11.93
C CYS A 117 1.30 1.54 12.45
N SER A 118 0.76 2.30 13.40
CA SER A 118 -0.55 2.02 13.97
C SER A 118 -1.32 3.31 14.11
N ASP A 119 -2.58 3.27 13.72
CA ASP A 119 -3.58 4.24 14.12
C ASP A 119 -3.68 4.34 15.64
N PRO A 120 -4.32 5.39 16.17
CA PRO A 120 -4.61 5.45 17.58
C PRO A 120 -5.55 4.33 18.02
N PRO A 121 -5.52 3.98 19.32
CA PRO A 121 -6.53 3.12 19.90
C PRO A 121 -7.95 3.70 19.77
N GLY A 122 -8.95 2.83 19.65
CA GLY A 122 -10.36 3.22 19.64
C GLY A 122 -10.99 3.39 18.26
N THR A 123 -10.27 3.01 17.19
CA THR A 123 -10.81 2.96 15.84
C THR A 123 -12.00 1.97 15.72
N PRO A 124 -12.93 2.19 14.76
CA PRO A 124 -14.21 1.49 14.71
C PRO A 124 -14.15 -0.04 14.63
N ASN A 125 -13.09 -0.62 14.05
CA ASN A 125 -12.90 -2.05 13.90
C ASN A 125 -11.76 -2.60 14.78
N GLY A 126 -11.17 -1.75 15.61
CA GLY A 126 -10.01 -2.06 16.43
C GLY A 126 -8.69 -1.74 15.71
N GLN A 127 -7.70 -1.36 16.52
CA GLN A 127 -6.43 -0.78 16.06
C GLN A 127 -5.77 -1.58 14.94
N LEU A 128 -5.58 -2.90 15.11
CA LEU A 128 -4.96 -3.73 14.08
C LEU A 128 -5.71 -3.72 12.75
N VAL A 129 -7.04 -3.87 12.77
CA VAL A 129 -7.82 -3.99 11.54
C VAL A 129 -7.83 -2.69 10.78
N ASP A 130 -8.02 -1.57 11.48
CA ASP A 130 -8.08 -0.27 10.82
C ASP A 130 -6.68 0.16 10.35
N SER A 131 -5.62 -0.10 11.10
CA SER A 131 -4.26 0.21 10.63
C SER A 131 -3.85 -0.62 9.42
N THR A 132 -4.28 -1.89 9.36
CA THR A 132 -4.10 -2.68 8.14
C THR A 132 -4.91 -2.15 6.97
N ASN A 133 -6.13 -1.64 7.19
CA ASN A 133 -6.92 -1.05 6.10
C ASN A 133 -6.33 0.29 5.63
N ASP A 134 -5.80 1.08 6.57
CA ASP A 134 -5.17 2.38 6.33
C ASP A 134 -3.93 2.22 5.44
N THR A 135 -2.98 1.38 5.88
CA THR A 135 -1.77 1.10 5.10
C THR A 135 -2.08 0.40 3.77
N LEU A 136 -2.99 -0.57 3.75
CA LEU A 136 -3.40 -1.19 2.49
C LEU A 136 -4.05 -0.19 1.53
N SER A 137 -4.80 0.80 2.04
CA SER A 137 -5.38 1.86 1.22
C SER A 137 -4.26 2.66 0.56
N HIS A 138 -3.32 3.16 1.36
CA HIS A 138 -2.16 3.92 0.91
C HIS A 138 -1.45 3.19 -0.24
N GLU A 139 -0.99 1.97 0.00
CA GLU A 139 -0.22 1.22 -0.99
C GLU A 139 -1.04 0.85 -2.23
N PHE A 140 -2.32 0.47 -2.05
CA PHE A 140 -3.18 0.15 -3.19
C PHE A 140 -3.42 1.37 -4.08
N PHE A 141 -3.62 2.54 -3.48
CA PHE A 141 -3.87 3.77 -4.22
C PHE A 141 -2.63 4.21 -4.99
N GLU A 142 -1.49 4.18 -4.33
CA GLU A 142 -0.20 4.51 -4.92
C GLU A 142 0.20 3.54 -6.03
N THR A 143 0.02 2.23 -5.83
CA THR A 143 0.23 1.22 -6.89
C THR A 143 -0.60 1.53 -8.16
N VAL A 144 -1.79 2.12 -8.01
CA VAL A 144 -2.66 2.44 -9.16
C VAL A 144 -2.27 3.76 -9.83
N SER A 145 -1.82 4.76 -9.05
CA SER A 145 -1.42 6.07 -9.58
C SER A 145 0.01 6.11 -10.10
N ASP A 146 0.88 5.29 -9.52
CA ASP A 146 2.28 5.14 -9.87
C ASP A 146 2.72 3.66 -9.77
N PRO A 147 2.35 2.79 -10.72
CA PRO A 147 2.64 1.37 -10.63
C PRO A 147 4.13 1.00 -10.70
N ASP A 148 4.98 1.86 -11.27
CA ASP A 148 6.39 1.56 -11.58
C ASP A 148 7.38 2.52 -10.92
N GLY A 149 6.90 3.51 -10.15
CA GLY A 149 7.70 4.62 -9.62
C GLY A 149 8.06 5.68 -10.67
N ASP A 150 7.31 5.76 -11.77
CA ASP A 150 7.46 6.75 -12.85
C ASP A 150 6.15 7.40 -13.31
N GLY A 151 5.08 7.19 -12.54
CA GLY A 151 3.71 7.63 -12.77
C GLY A 151 3.40 8.96 -12.09
N TRP A 152 2.32 8.99 -11.29
CA TRP A 152 1.92 10.21 -10.59
C TRP A 152 2.73 10.42 -9.31
N TRP A 153 3.30 11.61 -9.18
CA TRP A 153 3.99 12.10 -8.00
C TRP A 153 3.88 13.62 -7.96
N ASN A 154 4.03 14.20 -6.78
CA ASN A 154 4.00 15.65 -6.64
C ASN A 154 5.28 16.30 -7.16
N ALA A 155 5.23 16.74 -8.42
CA ALA A 155 6.31 17.49 -9.05
C ALA A 155 6.28 19.01 -8.74
N THR A 156 5.39 19.46 -7.85
CA THR A 156 5.28 20.88 -7.50
C THR A 156 6.42 21.25 -6.53
N PRO A 157 7.31 22.18 -6.90
CA PRO A 157 8.36 22.63 -5.98
C PRO A 157 7.72 23.21 -4.73
N SER A 158 7.90 22.55 -3.60
CA SER A 158 7.12 22.82 -2.40
C SER A 158 7.97 23.41 -1.27
N VAL A 159 7.42 24.43 -0.59
CA VAL A 159 7.93 24.91 0.71
C VAL A 159 7.50 24.00 1.87
N THR A 160 6.51 23.12 1.64
CA THR A 160 5.96 22.19 2.66
C THR A 160 6.67 20.84 2.67
N GLY A 161 7.60 20.59 1.73
CA GLY A 161 8.36 19.34 1.65
C GLY A 161 7.65 18.19 0.96
N LEU A 162 6.55 18.45 0.24
CA LEU A 162 5.78 17.43 -0.49
C LEU A 162 6.29 17.15 -1.91
N GLU A 163 7.37 17.81 -2.36
CA GLU A 163 7.96 17.50 -3.66
C GLU A 163 8.57 16.10 -3.61
N GLY A 164 8.14 15.20 -4.49
CA GLY A 164 8.57 13.80 -4.43
C GLY A 164 7.47 12.81 -4.02
N GLU A 165 6.48 13.28 -3.25
CA GLU A 165 5.52 12.42 -2.56
C GLU A 165 4.44 11.89 -3.52
N GLU A 166 4.01 10.64 -3.31
CA GLU A 166 2.89 10.03 -4.01
C GLU A 166 1.54 10.42 -3.36
N ILE A 167 0.41 9.91 -3.88
CA ILE A 167 -0.92 10.40 -3.48
C ILE A 167 -1.28 10.07 -2.03
N GLY A 168 -0.75 8.97 -1.50
CA GLY A 168 -0.96 8.54 -0.13
C GLY A 168 -0.03 9.29 0.81
N ASP A 169 1.25 9.38 0.45
CA ASP A 169 2.27 10.17 1.16
C ASP A 169 1.87 11.62 1.38
N GLU A 170 1.28 12.26 0.36
CA GLU A 170 0.76 13.62 0.52
C GLU A 170 -0.23 13.72 1.67
N CYS A 171 -1.02 12.66 1.90
CA CYS A 171 -2.14 12.64 2.83
C CYS A 171 -1.86 11.99 4.19
N VAL A 172 -0.76 11.25 4.34
CA VAL A 172 -0.37 10.61 5.61
C VAL A 172 0.18 11.62 6.63
N PHE A 173 0.74 12.75 6.17
CA PHE A 173 1.42 13.74 7.02
C PHE A 173 0.63 15.02 7.33
N ILE A 174 -0.55 15.24 6.73
CA ILE A 174 -1.24 16.55 6.83
C ILE A 174 -1.91 16.79 8.20
N THR A 175 -1.99 15.80 9.09
CA THR A 175 -2.47 16.00 10.46
C THR A 175 -1.48 15.48 11.49
N PRO A 176 -0.81 16.35 12.26
CA PRO A 176 -0.10 15.94 13.45
C PRO A 176 -1.07 15.30 14.47
N PRO A 177 -0.73 14.15 15.07
CA PRO A 177 0.50 13.39 14.88
C PRO A 177 0.44 12.52 13.61
N SER A 178 1.52 12.58 12.83
CA SER A 178 1.88 11.73 11.70
C SER A 178 1.58 10.26 12.00
N PHE A 179 0.80 9.58 11.16
CA PHE A 179 0.11 8.32 11.49
C PHE A 179 -0.75 8.44 12.75
N GLY A 180 -1.98 8.97 12.63
CA GLY A 180 -2.66 9.29 13.89
C GLY A 180 -4.11 9.67 13.91
N ASP A 181 -4.81 9.86 12.80
CA ASP A 181 -6.28 9.88 12.87
C ASP A 181 -6.86 9.57 11.49
N PRO A 182 -7.03 8.29 11.15
CA PRO A 182 -7.65 7.92 9.89
C PRO A 182 -9.06 8.50 9.81
N SER A 183 -9.46 8.96 8.63
CA SER A 183 -10.81 9.46 8.45
C SER A 183 -11.81 8.32 8.55
N VAL A 184 -12.81 8.50 9.40
CA VAL A 184 -13.88 7.50 9.56
C VAL A 184 -14.99 7.75 8.56
N PHE A 185 -15.24 6.80 7.66
CA PHE A 185 -16.40 6.82 6.77
C PHE A 185 -17.15 5.50 6.74
N THR A 186 -18.36 5.54 6.17
CA THR A 186 -19.24 4.38 6.10
C THR A 186 -19.22 3.76 4.71
N ILE A 187 -18.92 2.46 4.63
CA ILE A 187 -19.19 1.64 3.44
C ILE A 187 -20.33 0.68 3.79
N GLY A 188 -21.48 0.86 3.14
CA GLY A 188 -22.69 0.12 3.48
C GLY A 188 -23.19 0.45 4.89
N GLN A 189 -23.11 -0.51 5.82
CA GLN A 189 -23.48 -0.32 7.24
C GLN A 189 -22.27 -0.38 8.18
N LYS A 190 -21.05 -0.45 7.64
CA LYS A 190 -19.83 -0.62 8.44
C LYS A 190 -18.95 0.63 8.34
N LEU A 191 -18.42 1.04 9.48
CA LEU A 191 -17.44 2.11 9.57
C LEU A 191 -16.06 1.56 9.28
N TYR A 192 -15.25 2.34 8.59
CA TYR A 192 -13.86 2.06 8.29
C TYR A 192 -13.05 3.31 8.61
N ALA A 193 -11.92 3.11 9.26
CA ALA A 193 -10.88 4.11 9.41
C ALA A 193 -9.82 3.79 8.36
N VAL A 194 -9.66 4.69 7.39
CA VAL A 194 -8.57 4.62 6.40
C VAL A 194 -8.11 6.03 6.04
N GLN A 195 -6.93 6.10 5.45
CA GLN A 195 -6.31 7.29 4.92
C GLN A 195 -7.21 7.94 3.86
N LEU A 196 -7.19 9.27 3.81
CA LEU A 196 -7.70 9.99 2.64
C LEU A 196 -6.61 10.01 1.58
N GLU A 197 -6.97 10.06 0.30
CA GLU A 197 -5.98 9.97 -0.77
C GLU A 197 -5.98 11.27 -1.56
N TYR A 198 -4.81 11.72 -2.01
CA TYR A 198 -4.73 12.98 -2.75
C TYR A 198 -5.57 12.89 -4.03
N SER A 199 -6.27 13.98 -4.33
CA SER A 199 -7.01 14.13 -5.56
C SER A 199 -6.59 15.40 -6.28
N ASN A 200 -6.15 15.26 -7.53
CA ASN A 200 -5.91 16.37 -8.44
C ASN A 200 -7.16 17.22 -8.65
N GLY A 201 -8.34 16.60 -8.64
CA GLY A 201 -9.61 17.32 -8.75
C GLY A 201 -9.87 18.23 -7.56
N HIS A 202 -9.88 17.65 -6.35
CA HIS A 202 -10.12 18.42 -5.12
C HIS A 202 -8.94 19.32 -4.74
N HIS A 203 -7.76 19.09 -5.32
CA HIS A 203 -6.48 19.66 -4.90
C HIS A 203 -6.23 19.46 -3.39
N GLY A 204 -6.44 18.22 -2.93
CA GLY A 204 -6.27 17.83 -1.53
C GLY A 204 -6.77 16.42 -1.24
N CYS A 205 -6.65 16.00 0.02
CA CYS A 205 -7.00 14.65 0.45
C CYS A 205 -8.51 14.41 0.47
N ALA A 206 -8.94 13.34 -0.20
CA ALA A 206 -10.36 13.04 -0.41
C ALA A 206 -10.70 11.58 -0.12
N GLY A 207 -11.88 11.36 0.48
CA GLY A 207 -12.47 10.03 0.70
C GLY A 207 -13.55 9.68 -0.33
N THR A 208 -13.82 10.59 -1.26
CA THR A 208 -14.84 10.45 -2.29
C THR A 208 -14.35 11.09 -3.59
N PRO A 209 -14.69 10.52 -4.75
CA PRO A 209 -14.44 11.16 -6.03
C PRO A 209 -15.10 12.55 -6.08
N GLU A 210 -14.62 13.40 -6.99
CA GLU A 210 -15.36 14.60 -7.35
C GLU A 210 -16.77 14.24 -7.81
N ARG A 211 -17.75 15.10 -7.46
CA ARG A 211 -19.07 14.99 -8.05
C ARG A 211 -19.02 15.73 -9.37
N ASP A 212 -19.24 15.01 -10.47
CA ASP A 212 -19.72 15.62 -11.71
C ASP A 212 -21.11 16.26 -11.50
#